data_AF-A0A921ZGU7-F1
#
_entry.id   AF-A0A921ZGU7-F1
#
_cell.length_a   1.000
_cell.length_b   1.000
_cell.length_c   1.000
_cell.angle_alpha   90.00
_cell.angle_beta   90.00
_cell.angle_gamma   90.00
#
_symmetry.space_group_name_H-M   'P 1'
#
loop_
_entity.id
_entity.type
_entity.pdbx_description
1 polymer ?
#
loop_
_entity_poly.entity_id
_entity_poly.type
_entity_poly.pdbx_seq_one_letter_code
_entity_poly.pdbx_strand_id
1 'polypeptide(L)'
;MPVTINEPLNMLQRLCEELEYSSLLDAAAACGGAAERMALVAAFAVSAYAAAAHRAASKPFNPLLAETYECVRDDRNFRFLAEQVSHHPPISACHAESSRWCFWQEARIKTKFWGKSMEFQPTGRVHVRLTTTGDHYSWNKVTTCVHNLFGGQRWVDQYGDMHIVCHGTDITCKLNFIKASSWSSSRHEVRGFVTEGSTGNRLRITGRWSEALYAGDPPAARCLWRPGAMPPEHELYYGFTRFAMELNEMEPGMREVLPHTDTRLRPDQRALEEGDVEAAEQLKHELEQAQRERRRDSPDHTPAWFRSVLPISTVPPPPGRTSAPLEEGDVEAAEQLKHELEQAQRERRRDSPDHTPAWFRKSMEGGEETWVFTGEYWRARDSGFPHLAAPRIW
;
A
#
# COMPACT_ATOMS: atom_id res chain seq x y z
N MET A 1 -19.26 4.36 2.82
CA MET A 1 -19.33 4.11 1.36
C MET A 1 -20.01 2.77 1.17
N PRO A 2 -20.91 2.66 0.18
CA PRO A 2 -21.60 1.41 -0.12
C PRO A 2 -20.61 0.36 -0.62
N VAL A 3 -20.88 -0.91 -0.34
CA VAL A 3 -20.08 -2.06 -0.73
C VAL A 3 -20.09 -2.28 -2.26
N THR A 4 -21.09 -1.75 -2.95
CA THR A 4 -21.22 -1.86 -4.42
C THR A 4 -20.15 -1.12 -5.21
N ILE A 5 -19.42 -0.19 -4.58
CA ILE A 5 -18.24 0.44 -5.20
C ILE A 5 -16.94 -0.28 -4.82
N ASN A 6 -17.01 -1.29 -3.94
CA ASN A 6 -15.87 -2.09 -3.57
C ASN A 6 -15.61 -3.20 -4.60
N GLU A 7 -14.36 -3.62 -4.65
CA GLU A 7 -13.96 -4.93 -5.19
C GLU A 7 -13.65 -5.87 -4.03
N PRO A 8 -13.71 -7.19 -4.21
CA PRO A 8 -13.47 -8.19 -3.16
C PRO A 8 -11.98 -8.38 -2.80
N LEU A 9 -11.22 -7.30 -2.80
CA LEU A 9 -9.84 -7.23 -2.30
C LEU A 9 -9.69 -6.01 -1.38
N ASN A 10 -8.84 -6.10 -0.37
CA ASN A 10 -8.50 -4.97 0.51
C ASN A 10 -7.17 -4.31 0.13
N MET A 11 -6.81 -3.23 0.84
CA MET A 11 -5.54 -2.53 0.62
C MET A 11 -4.30 -3.40 0.90
N LEU A 12 -4.36 -4.38 1.81
CA LEU A 12 -3.24 -5.27 2.12
C LEU A 12 -2.93 -6.21 0.94
N GLN A 13 -3.99 -6.74 0.31
CA GLN A 13 -3.91 -7.53 -0.91
C GLN A 13 -3.42 -6.69 -2.10
N ARG A 14 -3.88 -5.44 -2.23
CA ARG A 14 -3.36 -4.49 -3.22
C ARG A 14 -1.85 -4.23 -3.10
N LEU A 15 -1.29 -4.27 -1.89
CA LEU A 15 0.16 -4.20 -1.70
C LEU A 15 0.87 -5.48 -2.17
N CYS A 16 0.23 -6.63 -2.02
CA CYS A 16 0.76 -7.89 -2.53
C CYS A 16 0.72 -7.95 -4.07
N GLU A 17 -0.25 -7.31 -4.72
CA GLU A 17 -0.33 -7.20 -6.20
C GLU A 17 0.91 -6.56 -6.83
N GLU A 18 1.65 -5.72 -6.09
CA GLU A 18 2.89 -5.13 -6.58
C GLU A 18 3.98 -6.20 -6.84
N LEU A 19 3.81 -7.42 -6.33
CA LEU A 19 4.69 -8.57 -6.57
C LEU A 19 4.24 -9.45 -7.75
N GLU A 20 3.21 -9.06 -8.51
CA GLU A 20 2.77 -9.80 -9.72
C GLU A 20 3.92 -10.00 -10.72
N TYR A 21 4.87 -9.07 -10.79
CA TYR A 21 6.05 -9.16 -11.67
C TYR A 21 7.36 -9.28 -10.88
N SER A 22 7.32 -9.94 -9.72
CA SER A 22 8.50 -10.22 -8.86
C SER A 22 9.66 -10.92 -9.57
N SER A 23 9.43 -11.62 -10.68
CA SER A 23 10.49 -12.19 -11.53
C SER A 23 11.46 -11.14 -12.09
N LEU A 24 11.06 -9.86 -12.16
CA LEU A 24 11.97 -8.76 -12.49
C LEU A 24 13.02 -8.53 -11.41
N LEU A 25 12.68 -8.75 -10.13
CA LEU A 25 13.64 -8.69 -9.02
C LEU A 25 14.59 -9.88 -9.05
N ASP A 26 14.11 -11.06 -9.43
CA ASP A 26 14.96 -12.23 -9.67
C ASP A 26 15.96 -11.99 -10.80
N ALA A 27 15.49 -11.40 -11.91
CA ALA A 27 16.36 -11.02 -13.03
C ALA A 27 17.38 -9.95 -12.61
N ALA A 28 16.97 -8.97 -11.80
CA ALA A 28 17.87 -7.95 -11.26
C ALA A 28 18.94 -8.59 -10.35
N ALA A 29 18.56 -9.50 -9.46
CA ALA A 29 19.48 -10.21 -8.57
C ALA A 29 20.51 -11.06 -9.33
N ALA A 30 20.17 -11.55 -10.53
CA ALA A 30 21.07 -12.33 -11.39
C ALA A 30 21.93 -11.47 -12.33
N CYS A 31 21.68 -10.17 -12.43
CA CYS A 31 22.34 -9.30 -13.41
C CYS A 31 23.64 -8.69 -12.86
N GLY A 32 24.74 -8.87 -13.59
CA GLY A 32 26.06 -8.34 -13.20
C GLY A 32 26.22 -6.83 -13.37
N GLY A 33 25.53 -6.21 -14.34
CA GLY A 33 25.68 -4.78 -14.66
C GLY A 33 24.78 -3.90 -13.80
N ALA A 34 25.34 -2.90 -13.11
CA ALA A 34 24.59 -2.09 -12.16
C ALA A 34 23.52 -1.18 -12.81
N ALA A 35 23.81 -0.60 -13.98
CA ALA A 35 22.82 0.16 -14.76
C ALA A 35 21.67 -0.73 -15.26
N GLU A 36 21.97 -1.96 -15.66
CA GLU A 36 20.97 -2.94 -16.11
C GLU A 36 20.12 -3.44 -14.94
N ARG A 37 20.72 -3.71 -13.76
CA ARG A 37 19.99 -3.97 -12.52
C ARG A 37 19.01 -2.85 -12.19
N MET A 38 19.47 -1.60 -12.23
CA MET A 38 18.62 -0.43 -12.00
C MET A 38 17.46 -0.36 -13.02
N ALA A 39 17.70 -0.70 -14.30
CA ALA A 39 16.64 -0.73 -15.30
C ALA A 39 15.58 -1.81 -15.00
N LEU A 40 15.98 -2.99 -14.52
CA LEU A 40 15.06 -4.07 -14.11
C LEU A 40 14.27 -3.69 -12.84
N VAL A 41 14.91 -3.06 -11.85
CA VAL A 41 14.22 -2.51 -10.68
C VAL A 41 13.25 -1.40 -11.08
N ALA A 42 13.60 -0.57 -12.06
CA ALA A 42 12.72 0.44 -12.61
C ALA A 42 11.50 -0.18 -13.32
N ALA A 43 11.71 -1.25 -14.08
CA ALA A 43 10.62 -2.01 -14.68
C ALA A 43 9.69 -2.61 -13.62
N PHE A 44 10.25 -3.17 -12.54
CA PHE A 44 9.47 -3.67 -11.41
C PHE A 44 8.62 -2.56 -10.77
N ALA A 45 9.22 -1.41 -10.48
CA ALA A 45 8.53 -0.26 -9.90
C ALA A 45 7.39 0.28 -10.79
N VAL A 46 7.57 0.29 -12.12
CA VAL A 46 6.52 0.68 -13.08
C VAL A 46 5.42 -0.39 -13.17
N SER A 47 5.77 -1.67 -13.11
CA SER A 47 4.83 -2.78 -13.27
C SER A 47 3.71 -2.79 -12.22
N ALA A 48 3.99 -2.28 -11.01
CA ALA A 48 3.02 -2.13 -9.92
C ALA A 48 1.77 -1.29 -10.29
N TYR A 49 1.84 -0.49 -11.36
CA TYR A 49 0.72 0.35 -11.81
C TYR A 49 -0.15 -0.30 -12.89
N ALA A 50 0.30 -1.41 -13.50
CA ALA A 50 -0.33 -1.97 -14.69
C ALA A 50 -1.79 -2.39 -14.45
N ALA A 51 -2.05 -3.09 -13.34
CA ALA A 51 -3.38 -3.57 -12.97
C ALA A 51 -4.41 -2.43 -12.80
N ALA A 52 -3.96 -1.20 -12.51
CA ALA A 52 -4.85 -0.05 -12.35
C ALA A 52 -5.54 0.35 -13.66
N ALA A 53 -4.99 -0.04 -14.82
CA ALA A 53 -5.58 0.28 -16.13
C ALA A 53 -6.99 -0.31 -16.30
N HIS A 54 -7.28 -1.43 -15.65
CA HIS A 54 -8.54 -2.17 -15.77
C HIS A 54 -9.48 -1.97 -14.57
N ARG A 55 -9.04 -1.25 -13.53
CA ARG A 55 -9.69 -1.23 -12.20
C ARG A 55 -10.09 0.17 -11.76
N ALA A 56 -10.42 1.04 -12.72
CA ALA A 56 -10.80 2.44 -12.48
C ALA A 56 -12.16 2.62 -11.79
N ALA A 57 -13.00 1.58 -11.78
CA ALA A 57 -14.37 1.64 -11.29
C ALA A 57 -14.52 1.21 -9.82
N SER A 58 -13.58 0.45 -9.30
CA SER A 58 -13.67 -0.21 -7.99
C SER A 58 -12.67 0.35 -6.98
N LYS A 59 -13.03 0.21 -5.70
CA LYS A 59 -12.20 0.60 -4.55
C LYS A 59 -11.90 -0.63 -3.69
N PRO A 60 -10.65 -0.88 -3.28
CA PRO A 60 -10.39 -1.94 -2.33
C PRO A 60 -11.07 -1.67 -0.97
N PHE A 61 -11.41 -2.73 -0.24
CA PHE A 61 -11.83 -2.57 1.16
C PHE A 61 -10.73 -1.86 1.96
N ASN A 62 -11.15 -0.97 2.85
CA ASN A 62 -10.23 -0.38 3.82
C ASN A 62 -9.97 -1.44 4.91
N PRO A 63 -8.72 -1.85 5.16
CA PRO A 63 -8.44 -2.83 6.20
C PRO A 63 -8.83 -2.31 7.59
N LEU A 64 -9.27 -3.21 8.45
CA LEU A 64 -9.44 -2.94 9.87
C LEU A 64 -8.06 -2.83 10.53
N LEU A 65 -7.95 -2.05 11.61
CA LEU A 65 -6.74 -1.99 12.43
C LEU A 65 -6.39 -3.39 12.95
N ALA A 66 -5.11 -3.77 12.86
CA ALA A 66 -4.60 -5.12 13.15
C ALA A 66 -5.03 -6.22 12.17
N GLU A 67 -5.76 -5.90 11.09
CA GLU A 67 -5.99 -6.85 10.00
C GLU A 67 -4.65 -7.21 9.34
N THR A 68 -4.47 -8.49 9.04
CA THR A 68 -3.26 -9.03 8.41
C THR A 68 -3.58 -9.69 7.09
N TYR A 69 -2.60 -9.84 6.21
CA TYR A 69 -2.72 -10.67 5.02
C TYR A 69 -1.38 -11.34 4.72
N GLU A 70 -1.38 -12.67 4.61
CA GLU A 70 -0.22 -13.42 4.09
C GLU A 70 -0.43 -13.92 2.66
N CYS A 71 0.66 -14.09 1.92
CA CYS A 71 0.66 -14.78 0.63
C CYS A 71 1.98 -15.51 0.44
N VAL A 72 1.93 -16.83 0.31
CA VAL A 72 3.09 -17.68 0.02
C VAL A 72 2.97 -18.15 -1.43
N ARG A 73 3.99 -17.89 -2.24
CA ARG A 73 4.03 -18.23 -3.67
C ARG A 73 5.26 -19.06 -3.95
N ASP A 74 5.14 -20.38 -3.79
CA ASP A 74 6.21 -21.32 -4.09
C ASP A 74 6.60 -21.27 -5.57
N ASP A 75 5.63 -21.10 -6.47
CA ASP A 75 5.81 -20.93 -7.91
C ASP A 75 6.64 -19.70 -8.28
N ARG A 76 6.71 -18.70 -7.39
CA ARG A 76 7.43 -17.43 -7.59
C ARG A 76 8.53 -17.21 -6.54
N ASN A 77 8.77 -18.19 -5.68
CA ASN A 77 9.80 -18.17 -4.64
C ASN A 77 9.75 -16.92 -3.74
N PHE A 78 8.56 -16.56 -3.24
CA PHE A 78 8.44 -15.52 -2.20
C PHE A 78 7.34 -15.82 -1.20
N ARG A 79 7.47 -15.20 -0.03
CA ARG A 79 6.41 -15.07 0.97
C ARG A 79 6.21 -13.61 1.33
N PHE A 80 4.96 -13.20 1.48
CA PHE A 80 4.53 -11.82 1.71
C PHE A 80 3.68 -11.77 2.98
N LEU A 81 3.84 -10.70 3.75
CA LEU A 81 3.02 -10.34 4.89
C LEU A 81 2.69 -8.85 4.84
N ALA A 82 1.45 -8.50 5.16
CA ALA A 82 1.03 -7.14 5.44
C ALA A 82 0.18 -7.06 6.71
N GLU A 83 0.23 -5.89 7.36
CA GLU A 83 -0.58 -5.55 8.53
C GLU A 83 -1.08 -4.11 8.43
N GLN A 84 -2.34 -3.88 8.84
CA GLN A 84 -2.85 -2.53 9.05
C GLN A 84 -2.37 -1.98 10.39
N VAL A 85 -1.22 -1.30 10.36
CA VAL A 85 -0.50 -0.81 11.54
C VAL A 85 -1.11 0.47 12.15
N SER A 86 -1.90 1.21 11.37
CA SER A 86 -2.62 2.41 11.85
C SER A 86 -3.86 2.66 11.01
N HIS A 87 -4.87 3.33 11.59
CA HIS A 87 -6.11 3.69 10.89
C HIS A 87 -6.36 5.20 10.83
N HIS A 88 -5.76 5.97 11.76
CA HIS A 88 -5.87 7.42 11.81
C HIS A 88 -4.48 8.05 12.03
N PRO A 89 -3.71 8.32 10.96
CA PRO A 89 -4.04 8.08 9.54
C PRO A 89 -3.98 6.59 9.17
N PRO A 90 -4.65 6.17 8.09
CA PRO A 90 -4.55 4.78 7.61
C PRO A 90 -3.15 4.52 7.09
N ILE A 91 -2.48 3.52 7.67
CA ILE A 91 -1.16 3.04 7.27
C ILE A 91 -1.21 1.52 7.25
N SER A 92 -0.82 0.95 6.11
CA SER A 92 -0.58 -0.48 5.95
C SER A 92 0.92 -0.69 5.77
N ALA A 93 1.53 -1.57 6.56
CA ALA A 93 2.93 -1.95 6.37
C ALA A 93 2.98 -3.34 5.72
N CYS A 94 3.95 -3.56 4.83
CA CYS A 94 4.18 -4.89 4.26
C CYS A 94 5.66 -5.23 4.10
N HIS A 95 5.92 -6.53 4.06
CA HIS A 95 7.23 -7.12 3.93
C HIS A 95 7.14 -8.42 3.14
N ALA A 96 8.08 -8.64 2.23
CA ALA A 96 8.19 -9.86 1.46
C ALA A 96 9.63 -10.33 1.37
N GLU A 97 9.79 -11.64 1.43
CA GLU A 97 11.09 -12.31 1.43
C GLU A 97 11.12 -13.35 0.32
N SER A 98 12.23 -13.35 -0.41
CA SER A 98 12.64 -14.40 -1.34
C SER A 98 14.07 -14.81 -0.98
N SER A 99 14.53 -15.93 -1.54
CA SER A 99 15.96 -16.30 -1.47
C SER A 99 16.90 -15.25 -2.10
N ARG A 100 16.41 -14.44 -3.05
CA ARG A 100 17.22 -13.49 -3.85
C ARG A 100 17.02 -12.02 -3.53
N TRP A 101 15.94 -11.68 -2.82
CA TRP A 101 15.58 -10.30 -2.56
C TRP A 101 14.64 -10.18 -1.36
N CYS A 102 14.62 -8.99 -0.78
CA CYS A 102 13.68 -8.56 0.25
C CYS A 102 12.98 -7.30 -0.24
N PHE A 103 11.67 -7.20 -0.05
CA PHE A 103 10.84 -6.06 -0.44
C PHE A 103 10.04 -5.59 0.76
N TRP A 104 9.97 -4.28 1.00
CA TRP A 104 9.13 -3.73 2.07
C TRP A 104 8.70 -2.30 1.77
N GLN A 105 7.59 -1.90 2.38
CA GLN A 105 7.09 -0.53 2.31
C GLN A 105 6.05 -0.26 3.40
N GLU A 106 5.78 1.02 3.60
CA GLU A 106 4.56 1.49 4.24
C GLU A 106 3.71 2.27 3.24
N ALA A 107 2.42 1.95 3.20
CA ALA A 107 1.45 2.61 2.35
C ALA A 107 0.64 3.59 3.18
N ARG A 108 0.89 4.88 2.96
CA ARG A 108 0.06 5.97 3.46
C ARG A 108 -0.45 6.76 2.26
N ILE A 109 -1.77 6.93 2.14
CA ILE A 109 -2.37 7.58 0.96
C ILE A 109 -3.13 8.83 1.41
N LYS A 110 -2.76 9.97 0.85
CA LYS A 110 -3.54 11.21 0.95
C LYS A 110 -4.49 11.30 -0.23
N THR A 111 -5.75 11.59 0.02
CA THR A 111 -6.76 11.73 -1.04
C THR A 111 -7.13 13.20 -1.27
N LYS A 112 -7.23 13.63 -2.53
CA LYS A 112 -7.68 14.97 -2.90
C LYS A 112 -8.79 14.91 -3.95
N PHE A 113 -9.92 15.53 -3.63
CA PHE A 113 -11.07 15.60 -4.54
C PHE A 113 -11.06 16.91 -5.32
N TRP A 114 -11.24 16.82 -6.63
CA TRP A 114 -11.18 17.96 -7.57
C TRP A 114 -12.51 18.18 -8.32
N GLY A 115 -13.63 17.82 -7.70
CA GLY A 115 -14.97 17.99 -8.28
C GLY A 115 -15.37 16.86 -9.24
N LYS A 116 -14.58 16.57 -10.28
CA LYS A 116 -14.85 15.46 -11.23
C LYS A 116 -13.88 14.29 -11.15
N SER A 117 -12.77 14.48 -10.43
CA SER A 117 -11.70 13.51 -10.27
C SER A 117 -11.26 13.39 -8.82
N MET A 118 -10.65 12.27 -8.48
CA MET A 118 -10.04 12.02 -7.16
C MET A 118 -8.59 11.58 -7.36
N GLU A 119 -7.68 12.33 -6.74
CA GLU A 119 -6.27 11.98 -6.66
C GLU A 119 -6.01 11.18 -5.38
N PHE A 120 -5.17 10.16 -5.53
CA PHE A 120 -4.57 9.38 -4.47
C PHE A 120 -3.06 9.62 -4.54
N GLN A 121 -2.52 10.20 -3.48
CA GLN A 121 -1.13 10.62 -3.38
C GLN A 121 -0.46 9.77 -2.31
N PRO A 122 0.23 8.68 -2.70
CA PRO A 122 0.98 7.87 -1.76
C PRO A 122 2.14 8.67 -1.17
N THR A 123 2.41 8.44 0.11
CA THR A 123 3.56 8.98 0.84
C THR A 123 4.32 7.82 1.47
N GLY A 124 5.63 7.96 1.60
CA GLY A 124 6.54 6.89 2.00
C GLY A 124 7.39 6.41 0.83
N ARG A 125 8.29 5.46 1.12
CA ARG A 125 9.18 4.85 0.13
C ARG A 125 8.93 3.35 0.05
N VAL A 126 9.14 2.83 -1.16
CA VAL A 126 9.24 1.40 -1.42
C VAL A 126 10.70 1.03 -1.40
N HIS A 127 11.03 -0.13 -0.83
CA HIS A 127 12.39 -0.60 -0.70
C HIS A 127 12.54 -2.02 -1.25
N VAL A 128 13.67 -2.25 -1.93
CA VAL A 128 14.12 -3.58 -2.34
C VAL A 128 15.58 -3.74 -1.98
N ARG A 129 15.94 -4.85 -1.36
CA ARG A 129 17.33 -5.27 -1.16
C ARG A 129 17.58 -6.55 -1.92
N LEU A 130 18.55 -6.57 -2.83
CA LEU A 130 18.98 -7.77 -3.52
C LEU A 130 19.99 -8.51 -2.63
N THR A 131 19.70 -9.75 -2.25
CA THR A 131 20.56 -10.51 -1.32
C THR A 131 21.85 -10.99 -1.98
N THR A 132 21.85 -11.15 -3.30
CA THR A 132 23.00 -11.62 -4.09
C THR A 132 24.10 -10.57 -4.24
N THR A 133 23.73 -9.29 -4.42
CA THR A 133 24.69 -8.18 -4.59
C THR A 133 24.82 -7.31 -3.35
N GLY A 134 23.85 -7.36 -2.44
CA GLY A 134 23.75 -6.44 -1.30
C GLY A 134 23.15 -5.07 -1.65
N ASP A 135 22.84 -4.82 -2.93
CA ASP A 135 22.31 -3.54 -3.38
C ASP A 135 20.96 -3.23 -2.73
N HIS A 136 20.81 -2.01 -2.22
CA HIS A 136 19.57 -1.51 -1.63
C HIS A 136 19.00 -0.40 -2.49
N TYR A 137 17.82 -0.62 -3.03
CA TYR A 137 17.07 0.34 -3.82
C TYR A 137 15.91 0.92 -3.01
N SER A 138 15.62 2.21 -3.20
CA SER A 138 14.33 2.75 -2.77
C SER A 138 13.79 3.84 -3.70
N TRP A 139 12.46 3.95 -3.76
CA TRP A 139 11.77 4.92 -4.60
C TRP A 139 10.47 5.43 -3.98
N ASN A 140 10.02 6.60 -4.43
CA ASN A 140 8.69 7.12 -4.15
C ASN A 140 7.68 6.59 -5.18
N LYS A 141 6.41 6.48 -4.78
CA LYS A 141 5.29 6.23 -5.70
C LYS A 141 4.81 7.54 -6.34
N VAL A 142 4.14 7.42 -7.48
CA VAL A 142 3.49 8.53 -8.20
C VAL A 142 2.00 8.65 -7.85
N THR A 143 1.38 9.75 -8.29
CA THR A 143 -0.05 10.03 -8.03
C THR A 143 -0.94 9.21 -8.95
N THR A 144 -1.96 8.56 -8.38
CA THR A 144 -3.05 7.95 -9.13
C THR A 144 -4.23 8.91 -9.18
N CYS A 145 -4.82 9.13 -10.35
CA CYS A 145 -6.01 9.96 -10.51
C CYS A 145 -7.13 9.17 -11.16
N VAL A 146 -8.28 9.07 -10.49
CA VAL A 146 -9.52 8.52 -11.07
C VAL A 146 -10.35 9.66 -11.61
N HIS A 147 -10.58 9.67 -12.90
CA HIS A 147 -11.37 10.67 -13.60
C HIS A 147 -12.83 10.22 -13.78
N ASN A 148 -13.72 11.18 -14.02
CA ASN A 148 -15.13 10.95 -14.36
C ASN A 148 -15.94 10.23 -13.26
N LEU A 149 -15.78 10.66 -12.00
CA LEU A 149 -16.41 10.00 -10.84
C LEU A 149 -17.95 9.94 -10.90
N PHE A 150 -18.58 10.99 -11.44
CA PHE A 150 -20.04 11.19 -11.44
C PHE A 150 -20.70 11.12 -12.82
N GLY A 151 -20.00 10.65 -13.86
CA GLY A 151 -20.58 10.51 -15.20
C GLY A 151 -19.56 10.28 -16.31
N GLY A 152 -19.96 9.56 -17.36
CA GLY A 152 -19.06 9.07 -18.40
C GLY A 152 -18.25 7.84 -17.98
N GLN A 153 -17.45 7.28 -18.89
CA GLN A 153 -16.59 6.15 -18.58
C GLN A 153 -15.44 6.61 -17.66
N ARG A 154 -15.31 5.96 -16.49
CA ARG A 154 -14.19 6.18 -15.56
C ARG A 154 -12.90 5.68 -16.20
N TRP A 155 -11.82 6.38 -15.92
CA TRP A 155 -10.49 5.97 -16.32
C TRP A 155 -9.46 6.44 -15.29
N VAL A 156 -8.34 5.74 -15.23
CA VAL A 156 -7.23 6.01 -14.32
C VAL A 156 -6.07 6.61 -15.10
N ASP A 157 -5.46 7.64 -14.51
CA ASP A 157 -4.14 8.13 -14.91
C ASP A 157 -3.14 7.95 -13.77
N GLN A 158 -1.87 7.83 -14.14
CA GLN A 158 -0.73 7.80 -13.21
C GLN A 158 0.24 8.87 -13.64
N TYR A 159 0.60 9.80 -12.75
CA TYR A 159 1.51 10.89 -13.10
C TYR A 159 2.37 11.40 -11.94
N GLY A 160 3.48 12.03 -12.33
CA GLY A 160 4.48 12.58 -11.44
C GLY A 160 5.85 11.96 -11.66
N ASP A 161 6.82 12.39 -10.86
CA ASP A 161 8.18 11.90 -10.93
C ASP A 161 8.42 10.77 -9.94
N MET A 162 9.00 9.67 -10.44
CA MET A 162 9.53 8.58 -9.64
C MET A 162 11.05 8.67 -9.64
N HIS A 163 11.65 8.65 -8.44
CA HIS A 163 13.09 8.66 -8.27
C HIS A 163 13.56 7.41 -7.53
N ILE A 164 14.27 6.55 -8.25
CA ILE A 164 14.85 5.30 -7.74
C ILE A 164 16.33 5.55 -7.47
N VAL A 165 16.77 5.23 -6.26
CA VAL A 165 18.15 5.41 -5.82
C VAL A 165 18.69 4.06 -5.38
N CYS A 166 19.92 3.73 -5.79
CA CYS A 166 20.68 2.63 -5.23
C CYS A 166 21.63 3.18 -4.16
N HIS A 167 21.32 2.90 -2.89
CA HIS A 167 22.04 3.46 -1.74
C HIS A 167 23.52 3.04 -1.74
N GLY A 168 24.40 3.97 -1.35
CA GLY A 168 25.85 3.75 -1.35
C GLY A 168 26.51 3.77 -2.73
N THR A 169 25.75 4.08 -3.79
CA THR A 169 26.27 4.22 -5.16
C THR A 169 25.88 5.58 -5.76
N ASP A 170 26.42 5.88 -6.94
CA ASP A 170 26.09 7.04 -7.77
C ASP A 170 25.05 6.73 -8.86
N ILE A 171 24.45 5.52 -8.83
CA ILE A 171 23.47 5.07 -9.82
C ILE A 171 22.07 5.45 -9.37
N THR A 172 21.36 6.19 -10.23
CA THR A 172 19.99 6.64 -10.00
C THR A 172 19.13 6.41 -11.23
N CYS A 173 17.82 6.31 -11.05
CA CYS A 173 16.86 6.32 -12.14
C CYS A 173 15.77 7.36 -11.87
N LYS A 174 15.54 8.26 -12.82
CA LYS A 174 14.45 9.23 -12.76
C LYS A 174 13.47 8.94 -13.89
N LEU A 175 12.23 8.62 -13.55
CA LEU A 175 11.15 8.36 -14.49
C LEU A 175 10.05 9.41 -14.30
N ASN A 176 9.59 10.00 -15.39
CA ASN A 176 8.44 10.89 -15.42
C ASN A 176 7.24 10.14 -16.00
N PHE A 177 6.19 10.02 -15.21
CA PHE A 177 4.89 9.53 -15.63
C PHE A 177 4.09 10.72 -16.17
N ILE A 178 3.87 10.72 -17.48
CA ILE A 178 3.34 11.87 -18.22
C ILE A 178 1.84 12.00 -17.94
N LYS A 179 1.46 13.09 -17.26
CA LYS A 179 0.06 13.47 -17.09
C LYS A 179 -0.57 13.73 -18.44
N ALA A 180 -1.62 13.01 -18.79
CA ALA A 180 -2.22 13.10 -20.12
C ALA A 180 -3.73 12.86 -20.08
N SER A 181 -4.47 13.54 -20.97
CA SER A 181 -5.89 13.25 -21.17
C SER A 181 -6.10 11.87 -21.83
N SER A 182 -7.30 11.30 -21.68
CA SER A 182 -7.62 9.94 -22.18
C SER A 182 -7.49 9.75 -23.70
N TRP A 183 -7.58 10.82 -24.49
CA TRP A 183 -7.42 10.81 -25.96
C TRP A 183 -6.01 11.21 -26.43
N SER A 184 -5.10 11.50 -25.50
CA SER A 184 -3.73 11.92 -25.83
C SER A 184 -2.89 10.75 -26.35
N SER A 185 -2.05 10.99 -27.35
CA SER A 185 -1.05 10.02 -27.79
C SER A 185 -0.04 9.68 -26.70
N SER A 186 0.19 10.58 -25.73
CA SER A 186 1.04 10.38 -24.55
C SER A 186 0.32 9.71 -23.38
N ARG A 187 -0.90 9.19 -23.57
CA ARG A 187 -1.64 8.48 -22.52
C ARG A 187 -0.78 7.36 -21.91
N HIS A 188 -0.64 7.39 -20.59
CA HIS A 188 0.14 6.42 -19.81
C HIS A 188 1.65 6.39 -20.12
N GLU A 189 2.18 7.37 -20.86
CA GLU A 189 3.60 7.43 -21.22
C GLU A 189 4.47 7.56 -19.96
N VAL A 190 5.54 6.76 -19.93
CA VAL A 190 6.60 6.82 -18.92
C VAL A 190 7.92 6.98 -19.65
N ARG A 191 8.73 7.97 -19.24
CA ARG A 191 10.05 8.20 -19.83
C ARG A 191 11.06 8.69 -18.82
N GLY A 192 12.32 8.36 -19.03
CA GLY A 192 13.37 8.74 -18.10
C GLY A 192 14.70 8.11 -18.43
N PHE A 193 15.61 8.14 -17.46
CA PHE A 193 16.95 7.61 -17.62
C PHE A 193 17.46 6.98 -16.33
N VAL A 194 18.13 5.85 -16.47
CA VAL A 194 19.14 5.41 -15.51
C VAL A 194 20.40 6.23 -15.77
N THR A 195 21.01 6.77 -14.72
CA THR A 195 22.24 7.59 -14.79
C THR A 195 23.26 7.03 -13.82
N GLU A 196 24.49 6.83 -14.30
CA GLU A 196 25.66 6.48 -13.51
C GLU A 196 26.54 7.73 -13.37
N GLY A 197 26.63 8.29 -12.16
CA GLY A 197 27.20 9.62 -11.95
C GLY A 197 28.68 9.75 -12.36
N SER A 198 29.47 8.73 -12.08
CA SER A 198 30.92 8.67 -12.30
C SER A 198 31.30 8.62 -13.76
N THR A 199 30.53 7.89 -14.58
CA THR A 199 30.76 7.76 -16.03
C THR A 199 29.97 8.78 -16.84
N GLY A 200 28.93 9.38 -16.24
CA GLY A 200 27.94 10.17 -16.97
C GLY A 200 27.08 9.34 -17.94
N ASN A 201 27.19 8.00 -17.89
CA ASN A 201 26.45 7.11 -18.76
C ASN A 201 24.94 7.20 -18.46
N ARG A 202 24.14 7.22 -19.53
CA ARG A 202 22.69 7.36 -19.45
C ARG A 202 22.01 6.29 -20.28
N LEU A 203 21.30 5.39 -19.62
CA LEU A 203 20.45 4.40 -20.27
C LEU A 203 19.01 4.93 -20.29
N ARG A 204 18.48 5.17 -21.49
CA ARG A 204 17.11 5.65 -21.67
C ARG A 204 16.10 4.58 -21.30
N ILE A 205 15.07 4.97 -20.56
CA ILE A 205 13.89 4.16 -20.23
C ILE A 205 12.66 4.82 -20.84
N THR A 206 11.85 4.08 -21.58
CA THR A 206 10.67 4.61 -22.27
C THR A 206 9.57 3.55 -22.37
N GLY A 207 8.30 3.95 -22.37
CA GLY A 207 7.20 3.01 -22.52
C GLY A 207 5.87 3.58 -22.06
N ARG A 208 4.93 2.68 -21.73
CA ARG A 208 3.66 3.01 -21.09
C ARG A 208 3.42 2.06 -19.93
N TRP A 209 3.01 2.58 -18.77
CA TRP A 209 2.79 1.77 -17.56
C TRP A 209 1.67 0.74 -17.72
N SER A 210 0.82 0.88 -18.74
CA SER A 210 -0.25 -0.07 -19.06
C SER A 210 0.10 -1.08 -20.16
N GLU A 211 1.26 -0.99 -20.82
CA GLU A 211 1.55 -1.78 -22.02
C GLU A 211 2.95 -2.42 -22.04
N ALA A 212 4.00 -1.64 -21.82
CA ALA A 212 5.38 -2.12 -21.93
C ALA A 212 6.37 -1.07 -21.45
N LEU A 213 7.52 -1.52 -20.94
CA LEU A 213 8.69 -0.67 -20.68
C LEU A 213 9.91 -1.18 -21.45
N TYR A 214 10.71 -0.26 -21.96
CA TYR A 214 11.90 -0.54 -22.78
C TYR A 214 13.12 0.23 -22.28
N ALA A 215 14.30 -0.37 -22.49
CA ALA A 215 15.61 0.25 -22.26
C ALA A 215 16.37 0.44 -23.57
N GLY A 216 17.03 1.59 -23.72
CA GLY A 216 17.84 1.96 -24.89
C GLY A 216 17.08 2.75 -25.97
N ASP A 217 17.76 2.96 -27.10
CA ASP A 217 17.25 3.75 -28.21
C ASP A 217 16.70 2.87 -29.36
N PRO A 218 15.57 3.22 -29.98
CA PRO A 218 15.12 2.59 -31.21
C PRO A 218 16.17 2.68 -32.33
N PRO A 219 16.28 1.66 -33.20
CA PRO A 219 15.48 0.44 -33.22
C PRO A 219 15.99 -0.67 -32.27
N ALA A 220 17.11 -0.44 -31.56
CA ALA A 220 17.78 -1.44 -30.72
C ALA A 220 17.24 -1.53 -29.28
N ALA A 221 16.15 -0.82 -28.96
CA ALA A 221 15.57 -0.80 -27.62
C ALA A 221 15.09 -2.19 -27.19
N ARG A 222 15.54 -2.64 -26.03
CA ARG A 222 15.15 -3.93 -25.45
C ARG A 222 13.93 -3.78 -24.56
N CYS A 223 12.97 -4.68 -24.69
CA CYS A 223 11.81 -4.75 -23.80
C CYS A 223 12.25 -5.28 -22.42
N LEU A 224 11.98 -4.50 -21.38
CA LEU A 224 12.23 -4.89 -19.98
C LEU A 224 11.04 -5.64 -19.39
N TRP A 225 9.82 -5.19 -19.71
CA TRP A 225 8.59 -5.69 -19.11
C TRP A 225 7.38 -5.43 -20.01
N ARG A 226 6.38 -6.32 -19.92
CA ARG A 226 5.01 -6.19 -20.43
C ARG A 226 4.05 -6.84 -19.42
N PRO A 227 2.81 -6.33 -19.29
CA PRO A 227 1.80 -7.00 -18.50
C PRO A 227 1.42 -8.34 -19.14
N GLY A 228 1.00 -9.29 -18.30
CA GLY A 228 0.41 -10.55 -18.75
C GLY A 228 -0.92 -10.33 -19.47
N ALA A 229 -1.38 -11.36 -20.19
CA ALA A 229 -2.72 -11.33 -20.77
C ALA A 229 -3.78 -11.31 -19.65
N MET A 230 -4.77 -10.44 -19.78
CA MET A 230 -5.91 -10.43 -18.87
C MET A 230 -6.73 -11.73 -19.05
N PRO A 231 -7.27 -12.30 -17.96
CA PRO A 231 -8.20 -13.41 -18.07
C PRO A 231 -9.40 -13.08 -18.99
N PRO A 232 -9.97 -14.09 -19.67
CA PRO A 232 -11.28 -13.94 -20.30
C PRO A 232 -12.29 -13.39 -19.29
N GLU A 233 -13.17 -12.50 -19.73
CA GLU A 233 -14.24 -11.94 -18.89
C GLU A 233 -13.77 -11.18 -17.64
N HIS A 234 -12.49 -10.77 -17.55
CA HIS A 234 -11.96 -10.00 -16.41
C HIS A 234 -12.82 -8.78 -16.04
N GLU A 235 -13.50 -8.16 -17.01
CA GLU A 235 -14.44 -7.05 -16.77
C GLU A 235 -15.63 -7.43 -15.86
N LEU A 236 -16.09 -8.69 -15.91
CA LEU A 236 -17.12 -9.23 -15.01
C LEU A 236 -16.57 -9.45 -13.58
N TYR A 237 -15.26 -9.63 -13.46
CA TYR A 237 -14.55 -9.87 -12.20
C TYR A 237 -13.66 -8.68 -11.84
N TYR A 238 -14.27 -7.49 -11.80
CA TYR A 238 -13.68 -6.25 -11.29
C TYR A 238 -12.40 -5.78 -12.03
N GLY A 239 -12.13 -6.29 -13.21
CA GLY A 239 -10.90 -6.02 -13.96
C GLY A 239 -9.66 -6.70 -13.37
N PHE A 240 -9.82 -7.82 -12.67
CA PHE A 240 -8.72 -8.50 -11.99
C PHE A 240 -7.75 -9.17 -12.98
N THR A 241 -6.46 -9.04 -12.70
CA THR A 241 -5.44 -9.91 -13.29
C THR A 241 -5.61 -11.32 -12.74
N ARG A 242 -5.01 -12.32 -13.39
CA ARG A 242 -4.97 -13.68 -12.82
C ARG A 242 -4.35 -13.68 -11.42
N PHE A 243 -3.29 -12.91 -11.21
CA PHE A 243 -2.65 -12.80 -9.90
C PHE A 243 -3.62 -12.25 -8.85
N ALA A 244 -4.38 -11.20 -9.18
CA ALA A 244 -5.38 -10.62 -8.27
C ALA A 244 -6.51 -11.60 -7.93
N MET A 245 -7.00 -12.39 -8.90
CA MET A 245 -8.02 -13.42 -8.67
C MET A 245 -7.55 -14.49 -7.66
N GLU A 246 -6.26 -14.81 -7.64
CA GLU A 246 -5.67 -15.83 -6.76
C GLU A 246 -5.47 -15.31 -5.30
N LEU A 247 -5.57 -13.99 -5.03
CA LEU A 247 -5.17 -13.43 -3.73
C LEU A 247 -6.13 -13.76 -2.57
N ASN A 248 -7.43 -13.80 -2.84
CA ASN A 248 -8.44 -14.05 -1.81
C ASN A 248 -8.92 -15.50 -1.79
N GLU A 249 -8.33 -16.38 -2.61
CA GLU A 249 -8.63 -17.80 -2.60
C GLU A 249 -8.27 -18.42 -1.25
N MET A 250 -9.18 -19.26 -0.73
CA MET A 250 -8.99 -20.04 0.49
C MET A 250 -8.74 -21.51 0.11
N GLU A 251 -7.47 -21.92 0.02
CA GLU A 251 -7.12 -23.30 -0.33
C GLU A 251 -7.49 -24.29 0.80
N PRO A 252 -7.71 -25.58 0.47
CA PRO A 252 -7.94 -26.62 1.47
C PRO A 252 -6.83 -26.65 2.54
N GLY A 253 -7.22 -26.65 3.82
CA GLY A 253 -6.30 -26.63 4.97
C GLY A 253 -5.72 -25.26 5.33
N MET A 254 -5.81 -24.25 4.45
CA MET A 254 -5.27 -22.91 4.70
C MET A 254 -5.89 -22.27 5.95
N ARG A 255 -7.19 -22.48 6.19
CA ARG A 255 -7.90 -21.96 7.37
C ARG A 255 -7.29 -22.39 8.71
N GLU A 256 -6.65 -23.55 8.77
CA GLU A 256 -6.06 -24.10 10.01
C GLU A 256 -4.72 -23.45 10.36
N VAL A 257 -4.03 -22.87 9.37
CA VAL A 257 -2.70 -22.27 9.53
C VAL A 257 -2.73 -20.75 9.51
N LEU A 258 -3.83 -20.12 9.09
CA LEU A 258 -3.96 -18.66 9.07
C LEU A 258 -4.24 -18.11 10.48
N PRO A 259 -3.70 -16.93 10.82
CA PRO A 259 -4.15 -16.22 12.01
C PRO A 259 -5.62 -15.78 11.83
N HIS A 260 -6.37 -15.64 12.93
CA HIS A 260 -7.77 -15.19 12.87
C HIS A 260 -7.95 -13.77 12.32
N THR A 261 -6.86 -13.03 12.13
CA THR A 261 -6.80 -11.69 11.54
C THR A 261 -6.54 -11.67 10.03
N ASP A 262 -6.35 -12.83 9.39
CA ASP A 262 -6.09 -12.87 7.94
C ASP A 262 -7.31 -12.41 7.13
N THR A 263 -7.08 -11.54 6.14
CA THR A 263 -8.11 -10.98 5.27
C THR A 263 -8.99 -12.04 4.60
N ARG A 264 -8.50 -13.24 4.31
CA ARG A 264 -9.35 -14.29 3.70
C ARG A 264 -10.50 -14.75 4.60
N LEU A 265 -10.39 -14.51 5.91
CA LEU A 265 -11.41 -14.80 6.92
C LEU A 265 -12.39 -13.63 7.13
N ARG A 266 -12.16 -12.48 6.49
CA ARG A 266 -12.98 -11.28 6.63
C ARG A 266 -14.35 -11.47 5.96
N PRO A 267 -15.47 -11.40 6.71
CA PRO A 267 -16.75 -11.89 6.22
C PRO A 267 -17.46 -10.96 5.22
N ASP A 268 -17.36 -9.63 5.35
CA ASP A 268 -17.96 -8.68 4.40
C ASP A 268 -17.32 -8.76 3.01
N GLN A 269 -16.00 -8.92 2.96
CA GLN A 269 -15.26 -9.10 1.71
C GLN A 269 -15.60 -10.44 1.04
N ARG A 270 -15.71 -11.53 1.82
CA ARG A 270 -16.14 -12.85 1.32
C ARG A 270 -17.56 -12.82 0.75
N ALA A 271 -18.50 -12.21 1.46
CA ALA A 271 -19.88 -12.09 1.00
C ALA A 271 -19.98 -11.33 -0.33
N LEU A 272 -19.19 -10.26 -0.51
CA LEU A 272 -19.13 -9.55 -1.79
C LEU A 272 -18.57 -10.44 -2.91
N GLU A 273 -17.50 -11.20 -2.64
CA GLU A 273 -16.90 -12.12 -3.60
C GLU A 273 -17.87 -13.21 -4.07
N GLU A 274 -18.72 -13.69 -3.16
CA GLU A 274 -19.76 -14.70 -3.44
C GLU A 274 -21.03 -14.12 -4.08
N GLY A 275 -21.09 -12.79 -4.26
CA GLY A 275 -22.21 -12.09 -4.89
C GLY A 275 -23.36 -11.71 -3.94
N ASP A 276 -23.23 -11.96 -2.63
CA ASP A 276 -24.20 -11.55 -1.62
C ASP A 276 -23.94 -10.11 -1.17
N VAL A 277 -24.37 -9.17 -2.01
CA VAL A 277 -24.19 -7.73 -1.79
C VAL A 277 -24.91 -7.23 -0.53
N GLU A 278 -26.07 -7.82 -0.20
CA GLU A 278 -26.86 -7.42 0.96
C GLU A 278 -26.15 -7.81 2.26
N ALA A 279 -25.73 -9.07 2.37
CA ALA A 279 -24.94 -9.53 3.52
C ALA A 279 -23.61 -8.77 3.62
N ALA A 280 -22.95 -8.50 2.50
CA ALA A 280 -21.71 -7.74 2.48
C ALA A 280 -21.88 -6.32 3.06
N GLU A 281 -22.95 -5.60 2.71
CA GLU A 281 -23.22 -4.26 3.25
C GLU A 281 -23.50 -4.31 4.76
N GLN A 282 -24.32 -5.28 5.20
CA GLN A 282 -24.63 -5.45 6.63
C GLN A 282 -23.38 -5.76 7.45
N LEU A 283 -22.63 -6.79 7.06
CA LEU A 283 -21.40 -7.21 7.74
C LEU A 283 -20.38 -6.07 7.76
N LYS A 284 -20.24 -5.33 6.65
CA LYS A 284 -19.35 -4.17 6.58
C LYS A 284 -19.74 -3.10 7.60
N HIS A 285 -21.04 -2.83 7.76
CA HIS A 285 -21.52 -1.89 8.77
C HIS A 285 -21.18 -2.35 10.19
N GLU A 286 -21.45 -3.61 10.50
CA GLU A 286 -21.18 -4.24 11.81
C GLU A 286 -19.69 -4.18 12.16
N LEU A 287 -18.80 -4.54 11.21
CA LEU A 287 -17.35 -4.52 11.42
C LEU A 287 -16.80 -3.10 11.62
N GLU A 288 -17.26 -2.13 10.81
CA GLU A 288 -16.87 -0.73 10.97
C GLU A 288 -17.34 -0.17 12.32
N GLN A 289 -18.55 -0.54 12.77
CA GLN A 289 -19.07 -0.13 14.08
C GLN A 289 -18.29 -0.76 15.22
N ALA A 290 -18.05 -2.07 15.19
CA ALA A 290 -17.27 -2.78 16.21
C ALA A 290 -15.85 -2.20 16.34
N GLN A 291 -15.21 -1.83 15.23
CA GLN A 291 -13.93 -1.13 15.28
C GLN A 291 -14.02 0.25 15.92
N ARG A 292 -15.08 1.03 15.66
CA ARG A 292 -15.29 2.34 16.29
C ARG A 292 -15.48 2.21 17.80
N GLU A 293 -16.20 1.18 18.24
CA GLU A 293 -16.42 0.88 19.65
C GLU A 293 -15.12 0.45 20.35
N ARG A 294 -14.33 -0.46 19.76
CA ARG A 294 -13.01 -0.85 20.28
C ARG A 294 -12.08 0.34 20.49
N ARG A 295 -12.07 1.31 19.55
CA ARG A 295 -11.30 2.56 19.70
C ARG A 295 -11.78 3.43 20.84
N ARG A 296 -13.09 3.53 21.04
CA ARG A 296 -13.67 4.34 22.11
C ARG A 296 -13.35 3.76 23.48
N ASP A 297 -13.38 2.44 23.59
CA ASP A 297 -13.30 1.72 24.87
C ASP A 297 -11.84 1.35 25.25
N SER A 298 -10.89 1.47 24.32
CA SER A 298 -9.44 1.29 24.58
C SER A 298 -8.60 2.44 24.00
N PRO A 299 -8.68 3.65 24.58
CA PRO A 299 -7.84 4.78 24.18
C PRO A 299 -6.37 4.63 24.62
N ASP A 300 -6.11 3.76 25.62
CA ASP A 300 -4.79 3.58 26.23
C ASP A 300 -4.11 2.27 25.80
N HIS A 301 -2.85 2.42 25.39
CA HIS A 301 -1.95 1.40 24.89
C HIS A 301 -1.47 0.44 26.00
N THR A 302 -1.58 -0.87 25.76
CA THR A 302 -0.80 -1.90 26.48
C THR A 302 0.03 -2.69 25.46
N PRO A 303 1.38 -2.64 25.51
CA PRO A 303 2.22 -3.35 24.53
C PRO A 303 2.19 -4.86 24.81
N ALA A 304 1.92 -5.66 23.78
CA ALA A 304 1.73 -7.10 23.89
C ALA A 304 3.03 -7.91 23.97
N TRP A 305 4.17 -7.34 23.54
CA TRP A 305 5.43 -8.08 23.36
C TRP A 305 6.65 -7.47 24.08
N PHE A 306 6.50 -6.31 24.73
CA PHE A 306 7.57 -5.62 25.47
C PHE A 306 7.03 -4.96 26.74
N ARG A 307 7.84 -4.92 27.82
CA ARG A 307 7.52 -4.21 29.07
C ARG A 307 8.28 -2.88 29.11
N SER A 308 7.58 -1.76 29.35
CA SER A 308 8.25 -0.47 29.58
C SER A 308 9.13 -0.57 30.82
N VAL A 309 10.40 -0.16 30.69
CA VAL A 309 11.37 -0.10 31.81
C VAL A 309 11.51 1.33 32.36
N LEU A 310 10.69 2.28 31.89
CA LEU A 310 10.66 3.65 32.40
C LEU A 310 9.25 4.01 32.91
N PRO A 311 9.16 4.70 34.06
CA PRO A 311 7.87 5.13 34.61
C PRO A 311 7.23 6.15 33.68
N ILE A 312 5.98 5.91 33.30
CA ILE A 312 5.16 6.83 32.51
C ILE A 312 4.98 8.10 33.33
N SER A 313 5.45 9.23 32.80
CA SER A 313 5.21 10.56 33.37
C SER A 313 3.72 10.89 33.25
N THR A 314 3.06 11.07 34.38
CA THR A 314 1.66 11.53 34.45
C THR A 314 1.59 13.01 34.08
N VAL A 315 1.17 13.32 32.86
CA VAL A 315 0.82 14.70 32.48
C VAL A 315 -0.55 15.03 33.11
N PRO A 316 -0.69 16.15 33.84
CA PRO A 316 -1.96 16.53 34.45
C PRO A 316 -2.98 17.02 33.40
N PRO A 317 -4.30 16.88 33.64
CA PRO A 317 -5.31 17.33 32.71
C PRO A 317 -5.36 18.87 32.62
N PRO A 318 -5.71 19.46 31.46
CA PRO A 318 -5.81 20.90 31.28
C PRO A 318 -7.04 21.48 32.01
N PRO A 319 -7.00 22.78 32.38
CA PRO A 319 -8.08 23.42 33.12
C PRO A 319 -9.31 23.72 32.25
N GLY A 320 -10.49 23.50 32.84
CA GLY A 320 -11.74 24.24 32.69
C GLY A 320 -12.27 24.59 31.29
N ARG A 321 -13.39 23.95 30.90
CA ARG A 321 -14.31 24.43 29.85
C ARG A 321 -14.70 25.90 30.11
N THR A 322 -14.34 26.80 29.20
CA THR A 322 -15.05 28.07 29.02
C THR A 322 -16.12 27.90 27.93
N SER A 323 -17.28 28.51 28.15
CA SER A 323 -18.44 28.53 27.26
C SER A 323 -18.10 29.12 25.88
N ALA A 324 -18.75 28.58 24.85
CA ALA A 324 -18.35 28.71 23.44
C ALA A 324 -18.84 30.01 22.75
N PRO A 325 -18.18 30.45 21.65
CA PRO A 325 -18.56 31.62 20.82
C PRO A 325 -19.94 31.57 20.12
N LEU A 326 -20.67 30.46 20.24
CA LEU A 326 -22.01 30.32 19.66
C LEU A 326 -23.10 31.12 20.40
N GLU A 327 -22.82 31.57 21.63
CA GLU A 327 -23.74 32.47 22.37
C GLU A 327 -23.71 33.91 21.83
N GLU A 328 -22.70 34.30 21.04
CA GLU A 328 -22.52 35.67 20.52
C GLU A 328 -22.84 35.85 19.02
N GLY A 329 -23.23 34.77 18.32
CA GLY A 329 -23.66 34.84 16.91
C GLY A 329 -22.53 35.03 15.89
N ASP A 330 -21.27 34.93 16.31
CA ASP A 330 -20.10 35.03 15.43
C ASP A 330 -19.77 33.66 14.81
N VAL A 331 -20.27 33.46 13.60
CA VAL A 331 -20.12 32.20 12.83
C VAL A 331 -18.68 31.98 12.39
N GLU A 332 -17.93 33.04 12.10
CA GLU A 332 -16.57 32.97 11.56
C GLU A 332 -15.58 32.57 12.66
N ALA A 333 -15.71 33.14 13.86
CA ALA A 333 -14.94 32.74 15.03
C ALA A 333 -15.24 31.28 15.47
N ALA A 334 -16.50 30.84 15.35
CA ALA A 334 -16.88 29.46 15.66
C ALA A 334 -16.30 28.45 14.65
N GLU A 335 -16.25 28.78 13.35
CA GLU A 335 -15.59 27.96 12.33
C GLU A 335 -14.07 27.90 12.53
N GLN A 336 -13.43 29.03 12.87
CA GLN A 336 -12.00 29.09 13.18
C GLN A 336 -11.65 28.23 14.39
N LEU A 337 -12.42 28.36 15.49
CA LEU A 337 -12.23 27.58 16.71
C LEU A 337 -12.49 26.08 16.46
N LYS A 338 -13.48 25.74 15.63
CA LYS A 338 -13.72 24.36 15.19
C LYS A 338 -12.52 23.83 14.40
N HIS A 339 -11.96 24.62 13.49
CA HIS A 339 -10.79 24.22 12.72
C HIS A 339 -9.55 24.00 13.60
N GLU A 340 -9.32 24.89 14.56
CA GLU A 340 -8.23 24.79 15.54
C GLU A 340 -8.42 23.60 16.49
N LEU A 341 -9.65 23.37 16.99
CA LEU A 341 -9.99 22.18 17.79
C LEU A 341 -9.79 20.89 17.00
N GLU A 342 -10.22 20.86 15.73
CA GLU A 342 -10.00 19.71 14.84
C GLU A 342 -8.51 19.49 14.56
N GLN A 343 -7.72 20.53 14.34
CA GLN A 343 -6.27 20.43 14.17
C GLN A 343 -5.59 19.95 15.46
N ALA A 344 -5.90 20.54 16.61
CA ALA A 344 -5.35 20.14 17.91
C ALA A 344 -5.78 18.72 18.30
N GLN A 345 -6.99 18.28 17.93
CA GLN A 345 -7.41 16.88 18.07
C GLN A 345 -6.67 15.95 17.11
N ARG A 346 -6.39 16.36 15.86
CA ARG A 346 -5.56 15.60 14.90
C ARG A 346 -4.12 15.47 15.38
N GLU A 347 -3.56 16.51 15.99
CA GLU A 347 -2.20 16.49 16.56
C GLU A 347 -2.13 15.59 17.81
N ARG A 348 -3.09 15.67 18.74
CA ARG A 348 -3.16 14.75 19.89
C ARG A 348 -3.30 13.28 19.49
N ARG A 349 -4.03 12.97 18.41
CA ARG A 349 -4.14 11.61 17.84
C ARG A 349 -2.85 11.15 17.15
N ARG A 350 -1.96 12.06 16.78
CA ARG A 350 -0.67 11.73 16.15
C ARG A 350 0.33 11.17 17.18
N ASP A 351 0.22 11.58 18.44
CA ASP A 351 1.22 11.34 19.48
C ASP A 351 0.88 10.20 20.45
N SER A 352 -0.32 9.59 20.36
CA SER A 352 -0.69 8.38 21.13
C SER A 352 -1.03 7.24 20.17
N PRO A 353 -0.26 6.12 20.14
CA PRO A 353 -0.60 5.01 19.26
C PRO A 353 -1.82 4.26 19.80
N ASP A 354 -2.96 4.37 19.10
CA ASP A 354 -4.21 3.61 19.32
C ASP A 354 -4.01 2.08 19.40
N HIS A 355 -2.84 1.56 18.99
CA HIS A 355 -2.56 0.13 18.86
C HIS A 355 -1.05 -0.14 18.74
N THR A 356 -0.60 -1.29 19.27
CA THR A 356 0.74 -1.86 18.97
C THR A 356 0.57 -2.93 17.90
N PRO A 357 1.09 -2.71 16.68
CA PRO A 357 1.06 -3.74 15.66
C PRO A 357 1.80 -5.00 16.12
N ALA A 358 1.29 -6.15 15.72
CA ALA A 358 1.79 -7.44 16.15
C ALA A 358 3.11 -7.80 15.45
N TRP A 359 3.23 -7.44 14.17
CA TRP A 359 4.29 -7.96 13.30
C TRP A 359 5.26 -6.89 12.80
N PHE A 360 4.92 -5.63 13.00
CA PHE A 360 5.74 -4.48 12.63
C PHE A 360 6.01 -3.58 13.83
N ARG A 361 7.19 -2.96 13.85
CA ARG A 361 7.56 -1.96 14.85
C ARG A 361 8.03 -0.68 14.20
N LYS A 362 7.86 0.44 14.90
CA LYS A 362 8.46 1.70 14.49
C LYS A 362 9.99 1.63 14.62
N SER A 363 10.69 2.19 13.64
CA SER A 363 12.13 2.36 13.59
C SER A 363 12.46 3.73 13.03
N MET A 364 13.59 4.32 13.43
CA MET A 364 14.09 5.57 12.85
C MET A 364 15.15 5.22 11.81
N GLU A 365 14.86 5.44 10.53
CA GLU A 365 15.82 5.28 9.43
C GLU A 365 15.99 6.61 8.70
N GLY A 366 17.22 7.11 8.61
CA GLY A 366 17.51 8.36 7.88
C GLY A 366 16.84 9.62 8.47
N GLY A 367 16.40 9.58 9.73
CA GLY A 367 15.68 10.69 10.38
C GLY A 367 14.16 10.66 10.19
N GLU A 368 13.62 9.68 9.47
CA GLU A 368 12.19 9.44 9.32
C GLU A 368 11.76 8.20 10.12
N GLU A 369 10.56 8.25 10.71
CA GLU A 369 9.94 7.11 11.37
C GLU A 369 9.32 6.19 10.31
N THR A 370 9.67 4.90 10.36
CA THR A 370 9.16 3.87 9.43
C THR A 370 8.76 2.59 10.14
N TRP A 371 7.88 1.80 9.53
CA TRP A 371 7.48 0.47 10.01
C TRP A 371 8.38 -0.63 9.45
N VAL A 372 9.03 -1.38 10.35
CA VAL A 372 9.90 -2.51 9.99
C VAL A 372 9.33 -3.82 10.50
N PHE A 373 9.44 -4.87 9.67
CA PHE A 373 9.04 -6.21 10.05
C PHE A 373 9.87 -6.74 11.22
N THR A 374 9.22 -7.40 12.17
CA THR A 374 9.86 -7.92 13.39
C THR A 374 10.61 -9.24 13.17
N GLY A 375 10.29 -9.98 12.09
CA GLY A 375 10.86 -11.32 11.86
C GLY A 375 10.17 -12.44 12.64
N GLU A 376 9.05 -12.16 13.32
CA GLU A 376 8.39 -13.11 14.22
C GLU A 376 7.20 -13.85 13.57
N TYR A 377 6.54 -13.25 12.57
CA TYR A 377 5.29 -13.79 12.00
C TYR A 377 5.42 -15.23 11.51
N TRP A 378 6.41 -15.52 10.66
CA TRP A 378 6.59 -16.85 10.08
C TRP A 378 6.92 -17.91 11.13
N ARG A 379 7.71 -17.55 12.16
CA ARG A 379 7.97 -18.45 13.30
C ARG A 379 6.70 -18.72 14.12
N ALA A 380 5.87 -17.71 14.31
CA ALA A 380 4.57 -17.87 14.97
C ALA A 380 3.62 -18.74 14.13
N ARG A 381 3.59 -18.55 12.81
CA ARG A 381 2.81 -19.37 11.87
C ARG A 381 3.21 -20.84 11.92
N ASP A 382 4.52 -21.12 11.84
CA ASP A 382 5.05 -22.50 11.87
C ASP A 382 4.77 -23.23 13.19
N SER A 383 4.55 -22.47 14.28
CA SER A 383 4.19 -23.01 15.60
C SER A 383 2.68 -23.02 15.89
N GLY A 384 1.83 -22.62 14.93
CA GLY A 384 0.38 -22.59 15.08
C GLY A 384 -0.14 -21.44 15.93
N PHE A 385 0.57 -20.31 15.96
CA PHE A 385 0.17 -19.08 16.66
C PHE A 385 -0.19 -19.26 18.15
N PRO A 386 0.64 -19.96 18.97
CA PRO A 386 0.26 -20.41 20.32
C PRO A 386 -0.03 -19.25 21.30
N HIS A 387 0.44 -18.04 21.01
CA HIS A 387 0.29 -16.84 21.83
C HIS A 387 -0.17 -15.62 21.03
N LEU A 388 -0.98 -15.80 19.98
CA LEU A 388 -1.44 -14.67 19.18
C LEU A 388 -2.36 -13.75 19.98
N ALA A 389 -1.77 -12.73 20.61
CA ALA A 389 -2.44 -11.65 21.31
C ALA A 389 -2.95 -10.56 20.34
N ALA A 390 -3.42 -10.96 19.15
CA ALA A 390 -4.04 -10.06 18.20
C ALA A 390 -5.54 -9.91 18.55
N PRO A 391 -6.12 -8.70 18.44
CA PRO A 391 -7.53 -8.50 18.73
C PRO A 391 -8.39 -9.38 17.83
N ARG A 392 -9.54 -9.85 18.34
CA ARG A 392 -10.59 -10.36 17.47
C ARG A 392 -11.22 -9.18 16.75
N ILE A 393 -11.03 -9.13 15.43
CA ILE A 393 -11.45 -7.99 14.60
C ILE A 393 -12.77 -8.21 13.87
N TRP A 394 -13.26 -9.46 13.84
CA TRP A 394 -14.59 -9.92 13.45
C TRP A 394 -15.06 -11.06 14.35
#